data_AF-A0A842UF76-F1
#
_entry.id   AF-A0A842UF76-F1
#
_cell.length_a   1.000
_cell.length_b   1.000
_cell.length_c   1.000
_cell.angle_alpha   90.00
_cell.angle_beta   90.00
_cell.angle_gamma   90.00
#
_symmetry.space_group_name_H-M   'P 1'
#
loop_
_entity.id
_entity.type
_entity.pdbx_description
1 polymer ?
#
loop_
_entity_poly.entity_id
_entity_poly.type
_entity_poly.pdbx_seq_one_letter_code
_entity_poly.pdbx_strand_id
1 'polypeptide(L)'
;MINRENFKKLNKEIEKYAEKRDELIKQGRDVVGLSKKIIYSIHRDDFKQAERYIKDIKKQINQLKAIVKKDPKLGIGSYRVAIQEYVEAVCYYSVLKNKKLPTNEELEVDGELYLLGVCDLTGELARNAYNKAIKGESEKVEEIKDFVEDLYNELMQFAFRSGELRKKFDQIKYDLKRIEQLVFDLKIKK
;
A
#
# COMPACT_ATOMS: atom_id res chain seq x y z
N MET A 1 -25.31 -44.04 9.24
CA MET A 1 -25.11 -44.11 7.77
C MET A 1 -24.73 -42.74 7.25
N ILE A 2 -23.79 -42.65 6.29
CA ILE A 2 -23.34 -41.36 5.71
C ILE A 2 -24.33 -40.91 4.63
N ASN A 3 -24.80 -39.66 4.71
CA ASN A 3 -25.65 -39.06 3.67
C ASN A 3 -24.79 -38.62 2.46
N ARG A 4 -24.67 -39.51 1.46
CA ARG A 4 -23.82 -39.27 0.27
C ARG A 4 -24.27 -38.08 -0.58
N GLU A 5 -25.57 -37.79 -0.65
CA GLU A 5 -26.08 -36.63 -1.40
C GLU A 5 -25.70 -35.31 -0.73
N ASN A 6 -25.75 -35.25 0.60
CA ASN A 6 -25.25 -34.10 1.35
C ASN A 6 -23.75 -33.86 1.09
N PHE A 7 -22.93 -34.92 1.10
CA PHE A 7 -21.49 -34.81 0.83
C PHE A 7 -21.19 -34.34 -0.60
N LYS A 8 -21.96 -34.78 -1.61
CA LYS A 8 -21.84 -34.27 -2.99
C LYS A 8 -22.16 -32.78 -3.08
N LYS A 9 -23.19 -32.31 -2.38
CA LYS A 9 -23.55 -30.89 -2.33
C LYS A 9 -22.44 -30.06 -1.70
N LEU A 10 -21.90 -30.52 -0.56
CA LEU A 10 -20.77 -29.87 0.11
C LEU A 10 -19.54 -29.80 -0.78
N ASN A 11 -19.20 -30.88 -1.49
CA ASN A 11 -18.05 -30.88 -2.42
C ASN A 11 -18.22 -29.84 -3.53
N LYS A 12 -19.41 -29.74 -4.14
CA LYS A 12 -19.70 -28.72 -5.16
C LYS A 12 -19.61 -27.29 -4.62
N GLU A 13 -19.99 -27.05 -3.36
CA GLU A 13 -19.85 -25.74 -2.72
C GLU A 13 -18.37 -25.38 -2.50
N ILE A 14 -17.55 -26.35 -2.08
CA ILE A 14 -16.10 -26.18 -1.90
C ILE A 14 -15.41 -25.88 -3.24
N GLU A 15 -15.74 -26.62 -4.31
CA GLU A 15 -15.19 -26.40 -5.66
C GLU A 15 -15.49 -24.99 -6.17
N LYS A 16 -16.76 -24.56 -6.08
CA LYS A 16 -17.16 -23.19 -6.48
C LYS A 16 -16.44 -22.10 -5.70
N TYR A 17 -16.19 -22.33 -4.40
CA TYR A 17 -15.43 -21.38 -3.59
C TYR A 17 -13.95 -21.34 -4.02
N ALA A 18 -13.35 -22.49 -4.32
CA ALA A 18 -11.98 -22.57 -4.80
C ALA A 18 -11.79 -21.83 -6.13
N GLU A 19 -12.70 -22.01 -7.09
CA GLU A 19 -12.65 -21.31 -8.39
C GLU A 19 -12.66 -19.79 -8.23
N LYS A 20 -13.57 -19.25 -7.40
CA LYS A 20 -13.65 -17.81 -7.10
C LYS A 20 -12.38 -17.31 -6.42
N ARG A 21 -11.84 -18.10 -5.48
CA ARG A 21 -10.59 -17.76 -4.79
C ARG A 21 -9.43 -17.69 -5.76
N ASP A 22 -9.32 -18.63 -6.70
CA ASP A 22 -8.25 -18.65 -7.68
C ASP A 22 -8.35 -17.47 -8.67
N GLU A 23 -9.57 -17.08 -9.05
CA GLU A 23 -9.81 -15.85 -9.82
C GLU A 23 -9.35 -14.60 -9.05
N LEU A 24 -9.75 -14.48 -7.79
CA LEU A 24 -9.36 -13.38 -6.92
C LEU A 24 -7.83 -13.31 -6.71
N ILE A 25 -7.15 -14.45 -6.56
CA ILE A 25 -5.69 -14.51 -6.46
C ILE A 25 -5.03 -13.99 -7.75
N LYS A 26 -5.57 -14.33 -8.92
CA LYS A 26 -5.05 -13.82 -10.20
C LYS A 26 -5.20 -12.29 -10.27
N GLN A 27 -6.41 -11.77 -10.04
CA GLN A 27 -6.66 -10.33 -10.05
C GLN A 27 -5.85 -9.57 -8.99
N GLY A 28 -5.70 -10.15 -7.80
CA GLY A 28 -4.86 -9.57 -6.74
C GLY A 28 -3.39 -9.45 -7.16
N ARG A 29 -2.84 -10.45 -7.87
CA ARG A 29 -1.47 -10.37 -8.40
C ARG A 29 -1.32 -9.29 -9.47
N ASP A 30 -2.34 -9.07 -10.29
CA ASP A 30 -2.32 -8.00 -11.30
C ASP A 30 -2.29 -6.61 -10.64
N VAL A 31 -3.08 -6.41 -9.58
CA VAL A 31 -3.05 -5.18 -8.76
C VAL A 31 -1.66 -4.96 -8.17
N VAL A 32 -1.06 -5.97 -7.51
CA VAL A 32 0.30 -5.87 -6.96
C VAL A 32 1.32 -5.55 -8.06
N GLY A 33 1.18 -6.16 -9.24
CA GLY A 33 2.02 -5.87 -10.40
C GLY A 33 1.91 -4.41 -10.87
N LEU A 34 0.70 -3.85 -10.89
CA LEU A 34 0.47 -2.45 -11.23
C LEU A 34 1.00 -1.50 -10.15
N SER A 35 0.82 -1.82 -8.86
CA SER A 35 1.37 -1.05 -7.74
C SER A 35 2.87 -0.85 -7.88
N LYS A 36 3.60 -1.95 -8.15
CA LYS A 36 5.05 -1.89 -8.40
C LYS A 36 5.39 -1.03 -9.62
N LYS A 37 4.65 -1.16 -10.73
CA LYS A 37 4.85 -0.33 -11.93
C LYS A 37 4.65 1.16 -11.63
N ILE A 38 3.68 1.52 -10.79
CA ILE A 38 3.45 2.90 -10.34
C ILE A 38 4.66 3.40 -9.56
N ILE A 39 5.05 2.68 -8.50
CA ILE A 39 6.18 3.03 -7.62
C ILE A 39 7.47 3.21 -8.45
N TYR A 40 7.80 2.24 -9.31
CA TYR A 40 9.00 2.34 -10.17
C TYR A 40 8.95 3.51 -11.16
N SER A 41 7.77 3.85 -11.68
CA SER A 41 7.63 5.01 -12.58
C SER A 41 7.88 6.31 -11.83
N ILE A 42 7.40 6.41 -10.59
CA ILE A 42 7.61 7.57 -9.70
C ILE A 42 9.09 7.70 -9.32
N HIS A 43 9.81 6.62 -9.00
CA HIS A 43 11.25 6.69 -8.72
C HIS A 43 12.08 7.19 -9.91
N ARG A 44 11.60 6.99 -11.14
CA ARG A 44 12.21 7.53 -12.36
C ARG A 44 11.71 8.93 -12.73
N ASP A 45 10.94 9.57 -11.85
CA ASP A 45 10.27 10.86 -12.07
C ASP A 45 9.31 10.86 -13.28
N ASP A 46 8.85 9.69 -13.74
CA ASP A 46 7.87 9.54 -14.83
C ASP A 46 6.44 9.52 -14.28
N PHE A 47 5.98 10.69 -13.84
CA PHE A 47 4.62 10.88 -13.31
C PHE A 47 3.53 10.70 -14.37
N LYS A 48 3.84 10.90 -15.66
CA LYS A 48 2.87 10.71 -16.75
C LYS A 48 2.53 9.24 -16.90
N GLN A 49 3.54 8.37 -16.89
CA GLN A 49 3.32 6.93 -16.95
C GLN A 49 2.69 6.39 -15.67
N ALA A 50 3.09 6.91 -14.50
CA ALA A 50 2.46 6.57 -13.23
C ALA A 50 0.95 6.90 -13.24
N GLU A 51 0.55 8.06 -13.76
CA GLU A 51 -0.86 8.45 -13.86
C GLU A 51 -1.69 7.50 -14.73
N ARG A 52 -1.11 6.98 -15.82
CA ARG A 52 -1.76 5.95 -16.67
C ARG A 52 -2.01 4.68 -15.88
N TYR A 53 -0.99 4.18 -15.17
CA TYR A 53 -1.14 2.99 -14.33
C TYR A 53 -2.11 3.20 -13.16
N ILE A 54 -2.19 4.42 -12.61
CA ILE A 54 -3.17 4.77 -11.58
C ILE A 54 -4.61 4.65 -12.12
N LYS A 55 -4.86 5.03 -13.38
CA LYS A 55 -6.17 4.84 -14.01
C LYS A 55 -6.51 3.36 -14.19
N ASP A 56 -5.52 2.54 -14.53
CA ASP A 56 -5.71 1.11 -14.73
C ASP A 56 -5.92 0.35 -13.41
N ILE A 57 -5.10 0.63 -12.40
CA ILE A 57 -5.20 -0.03 -11.08
C ILE A 57 -6.53 0.30 -10.39
N LYS A 58 -7.06 1.52 -10.56
CA LYS A 58 -8.39 1.91 -10.04
C LYS A 58 -9.51 1.07 -10.66
N LYS A 59 -9.40 0.66 -11.92
CA LYS A 59 -10.39 -0.24 -12.55
C LYS A 59 -10.28 -1.65 -11.95
N GLN A 60 -9.07 -2.17 -11.83
CA GLN A 60 -8.84 -3.52 -11.29
C GLN A 60 -9.22 -3.64 -9.81
N ILE A 61 -8.91 -2.63 -8.99
CA ILE A 61 -9.23 -2.65 -7.57
C ILE A 61 -10.74 -2.65 -7.33
N ASN A 62 -11.50 -1.92 -8.16
CA ASN A 62 -12.96 -1.88 -8.05
C ASN A 62 -13.59 -3.25 -8.39
N GLN A 63 -13.03 -3.96 -9.38
CA GLN A 63 -13.43 -5.34 -9.68
C GLN A 63 -13.13 -6.27 -8.50
N LEU A 64 -11.93 -6.18 -7.95
CA LEU A 64 -11.48 -7.00 -6.82
C LEU A 64 -12.36 -6.78 -5.57
N LYS A 65 -12.65 -5.52 -5.23
CA LYS A 65 -13.55 -5.15 -4.14
C LYS A 65 -14.97 -5.66 -4.35
N ALA A 66 -15.48 -5.61 -5.59
CA ALA A 66 -16.82 -6.11 -5.90
C ALA A 66 -16.95 -7.63 -5.69
N ILE A 67 -15.88 -8.40 -5.92
CA ILE A 67 -15.84 -9.84 -5.62
C ILE A 67 -15.95 -10.08 -4.11
N VAL A 68 -15.13 -9.39 -3.32
CA VAL A 68 -15.13 -9.55 -1.85
C VAL A 68 -16.41 -9.03 -1.22
N LYS A 69 -17.04 -7.98 -1.77
CA LYS A 69 -18.35 -7.51 -1.31
C LYS A 69 -19.44 -8.58 -1.45
N LYS A 70 -19.35 -9.44 -2.48
CA LYS A 70 -20.28 -10.56 -2.69
C LYS A 70 -19.96 -11.78 -1.83
N ASP A 71 -18.69 -12.00 -1.51
CA ASP A 71 -18.23 -13.10 -0.67
C ASP A 71 -17.11 -12.64 0.29
N PRO A 72 -17.48 -12.12 1.48
CA PRO A 72 -16.53 -11.55 2.43
C PRO A 72 -15.44 -12.52 2.90
N LYS A 73 -15.65 -13.84 2.79
CA LYS A 73 -14.65 -14.85 3.16
C LYS A 73 -13.41 -14.80 2.28
N LEU A 74 -13.54 -14.25 1.07
CA LEU A 74 -12.42 -14.03 0.14
C LEU A 74 -11.56 -12.81 0.48
N GLY A 75 -11.97 -11.97 1.45
CA GLY A 75 -11.28 -10.75 1.86
C GLY A 75 -9.99 -10.96 2.68
N ILE A 76 -9.40 -12.16 2.63
CA ILE A 76 -8.21 -12.55 3.39
C ILE A 76 -7.08 -12.91 2.41
N GLY A 77 -5.84 -12.98 2.89
CA GLY A 77 -4.70 -13.43 2.09
C GLY A 77 -4.39 -12.47 0.95
N SER A 78 -4.44 -12.96 -0.29
CA SER A 78 -4.06 -12.18 -1.48
C SER A 78 -4.87 -10.90 -1.66
N TYR A 79 -6.12 -10.83 -1.19
CA TYR A 79 -6.89 -9.59 -1.20
C TYR A 79 -6.25 -8.51 -0.32
N ARG A 80 -5.90 -8.85 0.93
CA ARG A 80 -5.30 -7.90 1.88
C ARG A 80 -4.00 -7.33 1.33
N VAL A 81 -3.14 -8.19 0.80
CA VAL A 81 -1.86 -7.79 0.17
C VAL A 81 -2.11 -6.85 -1.01
N ALA A 82 -3.07 -7.18 -1.90
CA ALA A 82 -3.38 -6.34 -3.04
C ALA A 82 -3.91 -4.95 -2.65
N ILE A 83 -4.76 -4.87 -1.62
CA ILE A 83 -5.27 -3.58 -1.12
C ILE A 83 -4.14 -2.75 -0.49
N GLN A 84 -3.29 -3.38 0.31
CA GLN A 84 -2.18 -2.71 0.97
C GLN A 84 -1.19 -2.10 -0.05
N GLU A 85 -0.77 -2.89 -1.04
CA GLU A 85 0.11 -2.44 -2.12
C GLU A 85 -0.58 -1.38 -3.02
N TYR A 86 -1.90 -1.47 -3.19
CA TYR A 86 -2.67 -0.43 -3.89
C TYR A 86 -2.65 0.89 -3.12
N VAL A 87 -2.90 0.86 -1.82
CA VAL A 87 -2.89 2.05 -0.95
C VAL A 87 -1.51 2.68 -0.96
N GLU A 88 -0.46 1.89 -0.74
CA GLU A 88 0.93 2.37 -0.78
C GLU A 88 1.23 3.11 -2.09
N ALA A 89 0.96 2.46 -3.25
CA ALA A 89 1.28 3.04 -4.56
C ALA A 89 0.48 4.32 -4.87
N VAL A 90 -0.82 4.36 -4.53
CA VAL A 90 -1.67 5.53 -4.78
C VAL A 90 -1.33 6.68 -3.84
N CYS A 91 -1.11 6.39 -2.55
CA CYS A 91 -0.69 7.40 -1.59
C CYS A 91 0.69 7.94 -1.96
N TYR A 92 1.63 7.11 -2.38
CA TYR A 92 2.96 7.54 -2.82
C TYR A 92 2.88 8.50 -4.00
N TYR A 93 2.08 8.17 -5.01
CA TYR A 93 1.80 9.08 -6.13
C TYR A 93 1.23 10.41 -5.66
N SER A 94 0.18 10.37 -4.82
CA SER A 94 -0.54 11.58 -4.40
C SER A 94 0.28 12.48 -3.47
N VAL A 95 1.06 11.91 -2.55
CA VAL A 95 1.93 12.67 -1.65
C VAL A 95 3.00 13.40 -2.46
N LEU A 96 3.68 12.73 -3.40
CA LEU A 96 4.74 13.37 -4.18
C LEU A 96 4.21 14.35 -5.23
N LYS A 97 3.06 14.06 -5.85
CA LYS A 97 2.51 14.88 -6.94
C LYS A 97 1.58 15.99 -6.46
N ASN A 98 0.70 15.69 -5.52
CA ASN A 98 -0.40 16.56 -5.09
C ASN A 98 -0.19 17.12 -3.67
N LYS A 99 0.86 16.70 -2.96
CA LYS A 99 1.13 17.09 -1.57
C LYS A 99 -0.03 16.78 -0.62
N LYS A 100 -0.80 15.72 -0.93
CA LYS A 100 -1.96 15.27 -0.15
C LYS A 100 -1.92 13.76 0.02
N LEU A 101 -2.10 13.32 1.26
CA LEU A 101 -2.38 11.92 1.58
C LEU A 101 -3.90 11.65 1.40
N PRO A 102 -4.30 10.79 0.46
CA PRO A 102 -5.70 10.40 0.30
C PRO A 102 -6.21 9.67 1.54
N THR A 103 -7.48 9.86 1.89
CA THR A 103 -8.14 9.17 3.02
C THR A 103 -8.57 7.75 2.64
N ASN A 104 -8.84 6.91 3.65
CA ASN A 104 -9.39 5.57 3.42
C ASN A 104 -10.77 5.60 2.73
N GLU A 105 -11.57 6.65 2.99
CA GLU A 105 -12.88 6.86 2.36
C GLU A 105 -12.74 7.22 0.88
N GLU A 106 -11.84 8.15 0.53
CA GLU A 106 -11.54 8.50 -0.87
C GLU A 106 -11.02 7.29 -1.66
N LEU A 107 -10.33 6.37 -0.99
CA LEU A 107 -9.84 5.13 -1.57
C LEU A 107 -10.83 3.97 -1.46
N GLU A 108 -11.96 4.13 -0.78
CA GLU A 108 -12.97 3.09 -0.48
C GLU A 108 -12.35 1.78 0.06
N VAL A 109 -11.47 1.87 1.05
CA VAL A 109 -10.78 0.72 1.67
C VAL A 109 -11.02 0.69 3.18
N ASP A 110 -10.91 -0.52 3.74
CA ASP A 110 -10.95 -0.72 5.18
C ASP A 110 -9.82 0.05 5.89
N GLY A 111 -10.11 0.60 7.08
CA GLY A 111 -9.17 1.44 7.82
C GLY A 111 -7.89 0.70 8.23
N GLU A 112 -7.97 -0.58 8.59
CA GLU A 112 -6.79 -1.38 8.94
C GLU A 112 -5.89 -1.57 7.72
N LEU A 113 -6.47 -1.95 6.57
CA LEU A 113 -5.73 -2.16 5.32
C LEU A 113 -5.14 -0.84 4.78
N TYR A 114 -5.85 0.26 4.97
CA TYR A 114 -5.33 1.60 4.66
C TYR A 114 -4.10 1.92 5.50
N LEU A 115 -4.17 1.76 6.82
CA LEU A 115 -3.06 2.04 7.72
C LEU A 115 -1.85 1.15 7.39
N LEU A 116 -2.05 -0.13 7.08
CA LEU A 116 -0.96 -1.02 6.65
C LEU A 116 -0.22 -0.47 5.42
N GLY A 117 -0.95 0.01 4.40
CA GLY A 117 -0.35 0.57 3.19
C GLY A 117 0.30 1.93 3.42
N VAL A 118 -0.26 2.76 4.31
CA VAL A 118 0.34 4.03 4.73
C VAL A 118 1.62 3.83 5.54
N CYS A 119 1.71 2.78 6.34
CA CYS A 119 2.96 2.46 7.02
C CYS A 119 4.04 2.02 6.02
N ASP A 120 3.71 1.24 4.98
CA ASP A 120 4.71 0.81 3.99
C ASP A 120 5.20 1.96 3.09
N LEU A 121 4.34 2.95 2.83
CA LEU A 121 4.67 4.17 2.10
C LEU A 121 5.93 4.87 2.64
N THR A 122 6.20 4.83 3.95
CA THR A 122 7.37 5.51 4.53
C THR A 122 8.69 4.94 4.02
N GLY A 123 8.71 3.64 3.71
CA GLY A 123 9.88 2.98 3.13
C GLY A 123 10.20 3.50 1.73
N GLU A 124 9.18 3.67 0.87
CA GLU A 124 9.37 4.20 -0.48
C GLU A 124 9.64 5.72 -0.48
N LEU A 125 9.09 6.47 0.48
CA LEU A 125 9.45 7.87 0.72
C LEU A 125 10.92 8.00 1.14
N ALA A 126 11.39 7.16 2.08
CA ALA A 126 12.81 7.15 2.47
C ALA A 126 13.71 6.85 1.25
N ARG A 127 13.35 5.86 0.43
CA ARG A 127 14.07 5.56 -0.81
C ARG A 127 14.06 6.74 -1.78
N ASN A 128 12.92 7.43 -1.92
CA ASN A 128 12.83 8.63 -2.74
C ASN A 128 13.76 9.74 -2.23
N ALA A 129 13.80 9.97 -0.92
CA ALA A 129 14.65 10.96 -0.28
C ALA A 129 16.13 10.74 -0.63
N TYR A 130 16.63 9.49 -0.58
CA TYR A 130 17.99 9.19 -1.05
C TYR A 130 18.20 9.49 -2.53
N ASN A 131 17.24 9.12 -3.40
CA ASN A 131 17.33 9.45 -4.82
C ASN A 131 17.36 10.97 -5.06
N LYS A 132 16.62 11.75 -4.28
CA LYS A 132 16.61 13.22 -4.35
C LYS A 132 17.93 13.82 -3.84
N ALA A 133 18.47 13.30 -2.74
CA ALA A 133 19.77 13.69 -2.23
C ALA A 133 20.90 13.48 -3.26
N ILE A 134 20.90 12.32 -3.96
CA ILE A 134 21.88 12.02 -5.02
C ILE A 134 21.79 13.04 -6.17
N LYS A 135 20.59 13.56 -6.46
CA LYS A 135 20.37 14.60 -7.48
C LYS A 135 20.65 16.02 -6.98
N GLY A 136 21.08 16.20 -5.73
CA GLY A 136 21.28 17.51 -5.12
C GLY A 136 19.99 18.25 -4.77
N GLU A 137 18.84 17.58 -4.80
CA GLU A 137 17.51 18.15 -4.51
C GLU A 137 17.25 18.20 -2.99
N SER A 138 18.11 18.88 -2.21
CA SER A 138 18.05 18.86 -0.74
C SER A 138 16.72 19.35 -0.16
N GLU A 139 16.10 20.37 -0.75
CA GLU A 139 14.79 20.88 -0.30
C GLU A 139 13.72 19.80 -0.31
N LYS A 140 13.70 18.93 -1.34
CA LYS A 140 12.74 17.82 -1.41
C LYS A 140 13.03 16.72 -0.39
N VAL A 141 14.28 16.55 0.02
CA VAL A 141 14.64 15.62 1.09
C VAL A 141 14.04 16.11 2.42
N GLU A 142 14.14 17.42 2.69
CA GLU A 142 13.54 18.04 3.87
C GLU A 142 12.00 17.94 3.83
N GLU A 143 11.36 18.23 2.69
CA GLU A 143 9.91 18.03 2.54
C GLU A 143 9.45 16.59 2.81
N ILE A 144 10.23 15.59 2.37
CA ILE A 144 9.92 14.18 2.63
C ILE A 144 10.11 13.86 4.11
N LYS A 145 11.17 14.38 4.74
CA LYS A 145 11.43 14.21 6.17
C LYS A 145 10.25 14.72 6.98
N ASP A 146 9.82 15.95 6.71
CA ASP A 146 8.77 16.62 7.48
C ASP A 146 7.44 15.86 7.33
N PHE A 147 7.10 15.41 6.12
CA PHE A 147 5.91 14.58 5.91
C PHE A 147 5.95 13.25 6.69
N VAL A 148 7.09 12.55 6.70
CA VAL A 148 7.23 11.28 7.42
C VAL A 148 7.20 11.49 8.93
N GLU A 149 7.76 12.59 9.42
CA GLU A 149 7.70 12.98 10.84
C GLU A 149 6.27 13.29 11.27
N ASP A 150 5.54 14.10 10.50
CA ASP A 150 4.12 14.42 10.77
C ASP A 150 3.27 13.15 10.80
N LEU A 151 3.45 12.27 9.81
CA LEU A 151 2.75 10.98 9.76
C LEU A 151 3.08 10.09 10.97
N TYR A 152 4.35 10.03 11.38
CA TYR A 152 4.77 9.29 12.56
C TYR A 152 4.10 9.83 13.84
N ASN A 153 4.04 11.16 13.99
CA ASN A 153 3.43 11.82 15.14
C ASN A 153 1.92 11.54 15.23
N GLU A 154 1.20 11.57 14.11
CA GLU A 154 -0.21 11.22 14.05
C GLU A 154 -0.43 9.74 14.40
N LEU A 155 0.36 8.83 13.81
CA LEU A 155 0.24 7.38 14.08
C LEU A 155 0.65 7.01 15.52
N MET A 156 1.51 7.79 16.17
CA MET A 156 1.90 7.56 17.56
C MET A 156 0.72 7.72 18.53
N GLN A 157 -0.32 8.48 18.17
CA GLN A 157 -1.54 8.61 18.97
C GLN A 157 -2.41 7.35 18.95
N PHE A 158 -2.17 6.41 18.03
CA PHE A 158 -2.95 5.21 17.88
C PHE A 158 -2.53 4.16 18.91
N ALA A 159 -3.50 3.49 19.54
CA ALA A 159 -3.26 2.44 20.51
C ALA A 159 -2.92 1.08 19.86
N PHE A 160 -1.86 1.04 19.03
CA PHE A 160 -1.37 -0.22 18.43
C PHE A 160 -0.76 -1.12 19.51
N ARG A 161 -1.52 -2.14 19.96
CA ARG A 161 -1.11 -3.05 21.03
C ARG A 161 -0.17 -4.16 20.55
N SER A 162 -0.50 -4.80 19.44
CA SER A 162 0.24 -5.94 18.87
C SER A 162 -0.20 -6.21 17.42
N GLY A 163 0.46 -7.15 16.74
CA GLY A 163 0.08 -7.57 15.39
C GLY A 163 0.88 -6.87 14.29
N GLU A 164 0.40 -7.03 13.06
CA GLU A 164 1.09 -6.56 11.85
C GLU A 164 1.22 -5.03 11.81
N LEU A 165 0.13 -4.31 12.12
CA LEU A 165 0.14 -2.84 12.19
C LEU A 165 1.19 -2.34 13.17
N ARG A 166 1.32 -2.96 14.35
CA ARG A 166 2.34 -2.57 15.33
C ARG A 166 3.74 -2.72 14.77
N LYS A 167 4.04 -3.85 14.13
CA LYS A 167 5.36 -4.11 13.51
C LYS A 167 5.68 -3.09 12.41
N LYS A 168 4.70 -2.76 11.57
CA LYS A 168 4.89 -1.76 10.49
C LYS A 168 5.02 -0.34 11.03
N PHE A 169 4.25 0.02 12.05
CA PHE A 169 4.42 1.30 12.73
C PHE A 169 5.82 1.43 13.35
N ASP A 170 6.32 0.38 14.02
CA ASP A 170 7.67 0.39 14.58
C ASP A 170 8.75 0.56 13.50
N GLN A 171 8.51 0.09 12.26
CA GLN A 171 9.42 0.27 11.12
C GLN A 171 9.55 1.75 10.69
N ILE A 172 8.48 2.54 10.80
CA ILE A 172 8.48 3.98 10.44
C ILE A 172 9.57 4.74 11.19
N LYS A 173 9.80 4.40 12.47
CA LYS A 173 10.86 5.02 13.28
C LYS A 173 12.25 4.87 12.66
N TYR A 174 12.53 3.71 12.06
CA TYR A 174 13.81 3.46 11.41
C TYR A 174 13.92 4.22 10.08
N ASP A 175 12.83 4.31 9.32
CA ASP A 175 12.79 5.08 8.08
C ASP A 175 12.98 6.58 8.35
N LEU A 176 12.25 7.14 9.33
CA LEU A 176 12.41 8.53 9.76
C LEU A 176 13.85 8.82 10.17
N LYS A 177 14.43 8.01 11.06
CA LYS A 177 15.82 8.19 11.51
C LYS A 177 16.83 8.20 10.35
N ARG A 178 16.61 7.35 9.34
CA ARG A 178 17.48 7.31 8.15
C ARG A 178 17.36 8.59 7.33
N ILE A 179 16.16 9.12 7.16
CA ILE A 179 15.94 10.38 6.45
C ILE A 179 16.53 11.56 7.25
N GLU A 180 16.35 11.60 8.57
CA GLU A 180 16.96 12.62 9.44
C GLU A 180 18.48 12.63 9.34
N GLN A 181 19.12 11.45 9.37
CA GLN A 181 20.56 11.34 9.18
C GLN A 181 20.97 11.86 7.80
N LEU A 182 20.20 11.54 6.76
CA LEU A 182 20.46 12.04 5.40
C LEU A 182 20.37 13.58 5.34
N VAL A 183 19.36 14.19 5.98
CA VAL A 183 19.23 15.65 6.06
C VAL A 183 20.41 16.27 6.81
N PHE A 184 20.83 15.67 7.93
CA PHE A 184 21.99 16.11 8.69
C PHE A 184 23.28 16.08 7.85
N ASP A 185 23.53 14.98 7.14
CA ASP A 185 24.70 14.83 6.26
C ASP A 185 24.72 15.87 5.13
N LEU A 186 23.55 16.23 4.60
CA LEU A 186 23.41 17.29 3.60
C LEU A 186 23.68 18.68 4.17
N LYS A 187 23.31 18.95 5.42
CA LYS A 187 23.52 20.24 6.09
C LYS A 187 24.98 20.47 6.48
N ILE A 188 25.72 19.42 6.85
CA ILE A 188 27.15 19.53 7.20
C ILE A 188 28.06 19.72 5.98
N LYS A 189 27.65 19.21 4.81
CA LYS A 189 28.43 19.34 3.57
C LYS A 189 28.26 20.70 2.88
N LYS A 190 27.30 21.51 3.31
CA LYS A 190 27.12 22.90 2.86
C LYS A 190 27.99 23.84 3.69
#